data_AF-A0A812JKJ0-F1
#
_entry.id   AF-A0A812JKJ0-F1
#
_cell.length_a   1.000
_cell.length_b   1.000
_cell.length_c   1.000
_cell.angle_alpha   90.00
_cell.angle_beta   90.00
_cell.angle_gamma   90.00
#
_symmetry.space_group_name_H-M   'P 1'
#
loop_
_entity.id
_entity.type
_entity.pdbx_description
1 polymer ?
#
loop_
_entity_poly.entity_id
_entity_poly.type
_entity_poly.pdbx_seq_one_letter_code
_entity_poly.pdbx_strand_id
1 'polypeptide(L)'
;MPEELRNAEANAEFKNLETEKLVVEHVQVNAAQQGRRRTYRAHGRIGPYMNCPCHVELILSEPLDGVEKADEEVKPKKFTRKQFAKLRLKVGGDQ
;
A
#
# COMPACT_ATOMS: atom_id res chain seq x y z
N MET A 1 -13.75 -13.06 9.68
CA MET A 1 -13.94 -11.64 9.34
C MET A 1 -14.99 -11.10 10.31
N PRO A 2 -15.12 -9.84 10.76
CA PRO A 2 -14.60 -8.62 10.14
C PRO A 2 -14.74 -7.35 11.04
N GLU A 3 -14.52 -7.29 12.38
CA GLU A 3 -15.07 -6.12 13.12
C GLU A 3 -14.54 -4.77 12.59
N GLU A 4 -13.24 -4.70 12.27
CA GLU A 4 -12.67 -3.52 11.60
C GLU A 4 -13.16 -3.37 10.15
N LEU A 5 -13.45 -4.46 9.43
CA LEU A 5 -13.97 -4.42 8.06
C LEU A 5 -15.45 -3.99 8.00
N ARG A 6 -16.27 -4.43 8.95
CA ARG A 6 -17.67 -3.99 9.09
C ARG A 6 -17.73 -2.52 9.48
N ASN A 7 -16.81 -2.06 10.32
CA ASN A 7 -16.63 -0.66 10.60
C ASN A 7 -16.19 0.11 9.34
N ALA A 8 -15.26 -0.44 8.57
CA ALA A 8 -14.82 0.16 7.32
C ALA A 8 -15.94 0.23 6.26
N GLU A 9 -16.78 -0.80 6.13
CA GLU A 9 -18.00 -0.81 5.31
C GLU A 9 -18.98 0.27 5.76
N ALA A 10 -19.30 0.35 7.05
CA ALA A 10 -20.18 1.39 7.59
C ALA A 10 -19.63 2.81 7.37
N ASN A 11 -18.31 2.99 7.47
CA ASN A 11 -17.66 4.25 7.16
C ASN A 11 -17.70 4.59 5.66
N ALA A 12 -17.67 3.59 4.79
CA ALA A 12 -17.78 3.78 3.34
C ALA A 12 -19.21 4.11 2.92
N GLU A 13 -20.21 3.43 3.49
CA GLU A 13 -21.64 3.76 3.32
C GLU A 13 -21.92 5.20 3.77
N PHE A 14 -21.39 5.60 4.92
CA PHE A 14 -21.52 6.98 5.42
C PHE A 14 -20.92 8.01 4.45
N LYS A 15 -19.86 7.64 3.74
CA LYS A 15 -19.20 8.48 2.72
C LYS A 15 -19.83 8.37 1.32
N ASN A 16 -20.89 7.57 1.16
CA ASN A 16 -21.56 7.27 -0.11
C ASN A 16 -20.64 6.64 -1.17
N LEU A 17 -19.70 5.80 -0.73
CA LEU A 17 -18.87 4.95 -1.61
C LEU A 17 -19.62 3.66 -1.93
N GLU A 18 -19.31 3.03 -3.06
CA GLU A 18 -19.93 1.78 -3.50
C GLU A 18 -19.24 0.60 -2.83
N THR A 19 -19.89 0.04 -1.79
CA THR A 19 -19.31 -1.00 -0.92
C THR A 19 -18.85 -2.25 -1.68
N GLU A 20 -19.52 -2.59 -2.78
CA GLU A 20 -19.17 -3.74 -3.63
C GLU A 20 -17.88 -3.54 -4.45
N LYS A 21 -17.46 -2.28 -4.67
CA LYS A 21 -16.27 -1.95 -5.47
C LYS A 21 -15.04 -1.63 -4.62
N LEU A 22 -15.17 -1.61 -3.30
CA LEU A 22 -14.04 -1.31 -2.41
C LEU A 22 -13.00 -2.43 -2.43
N VAL A 23 -11.74 -2.03 -2.57
CA VAL A 23 -10.59 -2.93 -2.50
C VAL A 23 -9.71 -2.51 -1.34
N VAL A 24 -9.12 -3.50 -0.65
CA VAL A 24 -8.12 -3.26 0.39
C VAL A 24 -6.81 -2.86 -0.29
N GLU A 25 -6.44 -1.59 -0.18
CA GLU A 25 -5.19 -1.06 -0.74
C GLU A 25 -4.01 -1.34 0.20
N HIS A 26 -4.23 -1.14 1.49
CA HIS A 26 -3.18 -1.24 2.48
C HIS A 26 -3.70 -1.73 3.82
N VAL A 27 -2.91 -2.60 4.45
CA VAL A 27 -3.13 -3.09 5.81
C VAL A 27 -1.81 -2.97 6.56
N GLN A 28 -1.84 -2.31 7.71
CA GLN A 28 -0.71 -2.21 8.61
C GLN A 28 -1.09 -2.66 10.02
N VAL A 29 -0.19 -3.40 10.66
CA VAL A 29 -0.35 -3.82 12.05
C VAL A 29 0.89 -3.42 12.82
N ASN A 30 0.70 -2.58 13.82
CA ASN A 30 1.75 -2.11 14.72
C ASN A 30 1.58 -2.72 16.11
N ALA A 31 2.69 -3.03 16.78
CA ALA A 31 2.64 -3.46 18.17
C ALA A 31 2.24 -2.29 19.07
N ALA A 32 1.24 -2.51 19.93
CA ALA A 32 0.81 -1.54 20.93
C ALA A 32 1.55 -1.75 22.26
N GLN A 33 1.43 -0.78 23.18
CA GLN A 33 2.09 -0.87 24.48
C GLN A 33 1.61 -2.10 25.27
N GLN A 34 2.56 -2.91 25.73
CA GLN A 34 2.27 -4.07 26.55
C GLN A 34 1.79 -3.67 27.95
N GLY A 35 0.62 -4.18 28.32
CA GLY A 35 0.08 -4.16 29.66
C GLY A 35 0.89 -5.07 30.59
N ARG A 36 1.08 -4.62 31.83
CA ARG A 36 1.92 -5.31 32.82
C ARG A 36 1.08 -6.00 33.87
N ARG A 37 1.23 -7.33 33.97
CA ARG A 37 0.71 -8.16 35.07
C ARG A 37 1.84 -8.99 35.66
N ARG A 38 1.58 -9.60 36.82
CA ARG A 38 2.55 -10.42 37.54
C ARG A 38 2.10 -11.88 37.54
N THR A 39 3.06 -12.79 37.39
CA THR A 39 2.88 -14.22 37.68
C THR A 39 3.77 -14.60 38.85
N TYR A 40 3.15 -15.17 39.87
CA TYR A 40 3.85 -15.74 41.02
C TYR A 40 4.39 -17.11 40.65
N ARG A 41 5.67 -17.34 40.96
CA ARG A 41 6.38 -18.60 40.70
C ARG A 41 6.94 -19.17 42.00
N ALA A 42 7.37 -20.42 41.97
CA ALA A 42 7.96 -21.09 43.13
C ALA A 42 9.12 -20.29 43.74
N HIS A 43 9.33 -20.48 45.05
CA HIS A 43 10.37 -19.82 45.84
C HIS A 43 10.28 -18.27 45.85
N GLY A 44 9.06 -17.71 45.78
CA GLY A 44 8.84 -16.26 45.88
C GLY A 44 9.28 -15.46 44.65
N ARG A 45 9.58 -16.13 43.52
CA ARG A 45 9.94 -15.44 42.27
C ARG A 45 8.72 -14.78 41.65
N ILE A 46 8.88 -13.53 41.20
CA ILE A 46 7.84 -12.79 40.46
C ILE A 46 8.30 -12.62 39.01
N GLY A 47 7.48 -13.08 38.05
CA GLY A 47 7.71 -12.90 36.63
C GLY A 47 6.71 -11.93 35.98
N PRO A 48 7.06 -11.30 34.85
CA PRO A 48 6.12 -10.54 34.06
C PRO A 48 5.15 -11.47 33.31
N TYR A 49 3.87 -11.10 33.31
CA TYR A 49 2.87 -11.63 32.39
C TYR A 49 2.34 -10.44 31.60
N MET A 50 2.70 -10.37 30.32
CA MET A 50 2.42 -9.22 29.48
C MET A 50 1.47 -9.64 28.37
N ASN A 51 0.45 -8.81 28.12
CA ASN A 51 -0.34 -8.96 26.90
C ASN A 51 0.44 -8.35 25.71
N CYS A 52 0.12 -8.79 24.50
CA CYS A 52 0.70 -8.26 23.27
C CYS A 52 -0.42 -7.66 22.40
N PRO A 53 -0.90 -6.44 22.74
CA PRO A 53 -1.91 -5.77 21.95
C PRO A 53 -1.31 -5.23 20.63
N CYS A 54 -2.18 -4.91 19.66
CA CYS A 54 -1.81 -4.34 18.38
C CYS A 54 -2.74 -3.19 17.97
N HIS A 55 -2.23 -2.29 17.13
CA HIS A 55 -2.99 -1.31 16.38
C HIS A 55 -3.11 -1.78 14.94
N VAL A 56 -4.32 -1.83 14.40
CA VAL A 56 -4.59 -2.26 13.03
C VAL A 56 -5.10 -1.04 12.26
N GLU A 57 -4.47 -0.78 11.12
CA GLU A 57 -4.85 0.28 10.19
C GLU A 57 -5.22 -0.35 8.84
N LEU A 58 -6.38 0.04 8.31
CA LEU A 58 -6.94 -0.46 7.07
C LEU A 58 -7.27 0.73 6.15
N ILE A 59 -6.81 0.67 4.91
CA ILE A 59 -7.15 1.63 3.87
C ILE A 59 -7.90 0.90 2.77
N LEU A 60 -9.14 1.33 2.53
CA LEU A 60 -9.97 0.88 1.43
C LEU A 60 -10.04 1.98 0.38
N SER A 61 -9.89 1.62 -0.88
CA SER A 61 -10.06 2.53 -2.02
C SER A 61 -10.93 1.91 -3.11
N GLU A 62 -11.60 2.77 -3.86
CA GLU A 62 -12.28 2.37 -5.09
C GLU A 62 -11.25 2.40 -6.22
N PRO A 63 -11.08 1.29 -6.98
CA PRO A 63 -10.23 1.31 -8.15
C PRO A 63 -10.86 2.24 -9.19
N LEU A 64 -10.08 3.22 -9.67
CA LEU A 64 -10.47 4.01 -10.83
C LEU A 64 -10.45 3.11 -12.05
N ASP A 65 -11.54 3.08 -12.82
CA ASP A 65 -11.55 2.46 -14.14
C ASP A 65 -10.41 3.09 -14.96
N GLY A 66 -9.44 2.25 -15.34
CA GLY A 66 -8.27 2.69 -16.08
C GLY A 66 -8.71 3.32 -17.39
N VAL A 67 -8.58 4.63 -17.51
CA VAL A 67 -8.71 5.30 -18.81
C VAL A 67 -7.48 4.89 -19.61
N GLU A 68 -7.69 4.20 -20.73
CA GLU A 68 -6.62 3.87 -21.66
C GLU A 68 -5.86 5.15 -21.99
N LYS A 69 -4.56 5.16 -21.68
CA LYS A 69 -3.69 6.27 -22.06
C LYS A 69 -3.77 6.34 -23.58
N ALA A 70 -4.25 7.45 -24.13
CA ALA A 70 -4.26 7.67 -25.57
C ALA A 70 -2.88 7.31 -26.13
N ASP A 71 -2.84 6.54 -27.22
CA ASP A 71 -1.61 6.16 -27.90
C ASP A 71 -0.73 7.41 -28.04
N GLU A 72 0.35 7.47 -27.26
CA GLU A 72 1.34 8.51 -27.42
C GLU A 72 1.89 8.31 -28.83
N GLU A 73 1.42 9.12 -29.79
CA GLU A 73 2.10 9.29 -31.07
C GLU A 73 3.57 9.42 -30.74
N VAL A 74 4.36 8.42 -31.16
CA VAL A 74 5.78 8.29 -30.82
C VAL A 74 6.49 9.52 -31.37
N LYS A 75 6.52 10.59 -30.58
CA LYS A 75 7.29 11.79 -30.92
C LYS A 75 8.73 11.31 -30.99
N PRO A 76 9.43 11.49 -32.12
CA PRO A 76 10.77 10.98 -32.27
C PRO A 76 11.64 11.57 -31.16
N LYS A 77 12.13 10.70 -30.26
CA LYS A 77 13.07 11.10 -29.21
C LYS A 77 14.31 11.69 -29.90
N LYS A 78 14.47 13.01 -29.82
CA LYS A 78 15.65 13.70 -30.33
C LYS A 78 16.85 13.34 -29.45
N PHE A 79 17.61 12.32 -29.85
CA PHE A 79 18.82 11.93 -29.13
C PHE A 79 19.94 12.95 -29.32
N THR A 80 20.74 13.13 -28.28
CA THR A 80 21.94 13.99 -28.36
C THR A 80 23.06 13.28 -29.14
N ARG A 81 23.97 14.04 -29.75
CA ARG A 81 25.06 13.51 -30.60
C ARG A 81 25.94 12.45 -29.91
N LYS A 82 26.13 12.57 -28.58
CA LYS A 82 26.85 11.59 -27.76
C LYS A 82 26.08 10.27 -27.57
N GLN A 83 24.75 10.33 -27.50
CA GLN A 83 23.90 9.15 -27.35
C GLN A 83 23.82 8.35 -28.66
N PHE A 84 23.77 9.03 -29.81
CA PHE A 84 23.87 8.38 -31.13
C PHE A 84 25.17 7.59 -31.32
N ALA A 85 26.31 8.17 -30.90
CA ALA A 85 27.60 7.50 -30.97
C ALA A 85 27.66 6.22 -30.11
N LYS A 86 27.04 6.24 -28.92
CA LYS A 86 26.98 5.08 -28.02
C LYS A 86 26.07 3.97 -28.56
N LEU A 87 24.96 4.34 -29.21
CA LEU A 87 24.02 3.42 -29.86
C LEU A 87 24.44 3.01 -31.28
N ARG A 88 25.54 3.56 -31.81
CA ARG A 88 26.07 3.35 -33.17
C ARG A 88 25.02 3.58 -34.27
N LEU A 89 24.04 4.44 -34.00
CA LEU A 89 23.01 4.84 -34.95
C LEU A 89 23.56 5.97 -35.83
N LYS A 90 23.40 5.85 -37.15
CA LYS A 90 23.96 6.80 -38.12
C LYS A 90 23.09 8.07 -38.16
N VAL A 91 23.67 9.22 -37.79
CA VAL A 91 23.00 10.52 -37.95
C VAL A 91 23.20 10.97 -39.40
N GLY A 92 22.12 10.94 -40.18
CA GLY A 92 22.07 11.47 -41.54
C GLY A 92 22.62 10.54 -42.63
N GLY A 93 21.73 10.02 -43.46
CA GLY A 93 22.02 9.41 -44.77
C GLY A 93 20.77 9.49 -45.63
N ASP A 94 20.90 10.06 -46.83
CA ASP A 94 19.87 10.37 -47.83
C ASP A 94 18.73 9.36 -47.99
N GLN A 95 17.49 9.81 -47.72
CA GLN A 95 16.34 9.91 -48.65
C GLN A 95 15.19 10.64 -47.94
#